data_AF-A0A9E3PD54-F1
#
_entry.id   AF-A0A9E3PD54-F1
#
_cell.length_a   1.000
_cell.length_b   1.000
_cell.length_c   1.000
_cell.angle_alpha   90.00
_cell.angle_beta   90.00
_cell.angle_gamma   90.00
#
_symmetry.space_group_name_H-M   'P 1'
#
loop_
_entity.id
_entity.type
_entity.pdbx_description
1 polymer ?
#
loop_
_entity_poly.entity_id
_entity_poly.type
_entity_poly.pdbx_seq_one_letter_code
_entity_poly.pdbx_strand_id
1 'polypeptide(L)'
;MISPELALKALAANNAIVSDDCDQPSILVRIPQFRICDVIEGGSTDIHPAFIVNGRAVPEIWISKFQNVVRNGRAYSLPDENPGVHVSFDEARRACEAKGPGWHLMTAAEWAAIALWCRRNGTMPRGNNDFGKDFRDPVRQAMPATFENLEGHREMPFGEGRIAAVRTGTGPASWSHNGQADGIWDLNGNVAEWLGGCRLLDGEINVIRDNDAAEAADQSPGSAAWRAVLEDGSLAVPGTAGSLKLDFVEERITLARTIIEPTDQLRGATFESARAAEGVSLPERLKALALFPADAGDHGLNYAYVKTVGERICMRGSHWNRQSRCGVFALYLAPTRDQRTFMMGFRSAYIPPACAD
;
A
#
# COMPACT_ATOMS: atom_id res chain seq x y z
N MET A 1 30.45 -17.58 15.95
CA MET A 1 29.03 -17.20 15.86
C MET A 1 28.73 -16.88 14.39
N ILE A 2 27.62 -17.37 13.87
CA ILE A 2 27.13 -17.01 12.52
C ILE A 2 26.62 -15.56 12.60
N SER A 3 26.95 -14.71 11.62
CA SER A 3 26.46 -13.32 11.62
C SER A 3 24.94 -13.28 11.41
N PRO A 4 24.22 -12.26 11.92
CA PRO A 4 22.78 -12.10 11.69
C PRO A 4 22.40 -12.16 10.20
N GLU A 5 23.23 -11.61 9.31
CA GLU A 5 23.01 -11.62 7.87
C GLU A 5 23.14 -13.04 7.29
N LEU A 6 24.13 -13.81 7.73
CA LEU A 6 24.32 -15.19 7.28
C LEU A 6 23.19 -16.09 7.79
N ALA A 7 22.72 -15.85 9.03
CA ALA A 7 21.55 -16.55 9.58
C ALA A 7 20.27 -16.21 8.79
N LEU A 8 20.05 -14.94 8.44
CA LEU A 8 18.89 -14.53 7.63
C LEU A 8 18.96 -15.14 6.23
N LYS A 9 20.09 -15.05 5.53
CA LYS A 9 20.25 -15.62 4.18
C LYS A 9 20.04 -17.14 4.16
N ALA A 10 20.43 -17.85 5.22
CA ALA A 10 20.20 -19.28 5.34
C ALA A 10 18.72 -19.66 5.48
N LEU A 11 17.88 -18.76 6.02
CA LEU A 11 16.45 -18.98 6.24
C LEU A 11 15.56 -18.34 5.15
N ALA A 12 16.04 -17.27 4.52
CA ALA A 12 15.27 -16.43 3.61
C ALA A 12 16.23 -15.71 2.64
N ALA A 13 16.59 -16.37 1.53
CA ALA A 13 17.59 -15.87 0.58
C ALA A 13 17.18 -14.54 -0.10
N ASN A 14 15.88 -14.25 -0.19
CA ASN A 14 15.35 -13.02 -0.77
C ASN A 14 15.20 -11.87 0.25
N ASN A 15 15.69 -12.05 1.48
CA ASN A 15 15.59 -11.04 2.54
C ASN A 15 16.95 -10.43 2.85
N ALA A 16 16.94 -9.18 3.28
CA ALA A 16 18.15 -8.49 3.71
C ALA A 16 17.90 -7.72 5.01
N ILE A 17 18.96 -7.60 5.83
CA ILE A 17 19.05 -6.58 6.87
C ILE A 17 19.70 -5.38 6.20
N VAL A 18 18.98 -4.26 6.15
CA VAL A 18 19.49 -2.99 5.65
C VAL A 18 19.48 -1.99 6.80
N SER A 19 20.65 -1.44 7.11
CA SER A 19 20.80 -0.39 8.12
C SER A 19 20.51 0.98 7.53
N ASP A 20 19.94 1.86 8.35
CA ASP A 20 19.80 3.27 8.01
C ASP A 20 21.09 4.07 8.26
N ASP A 21 21.04 5.38 8.03
CA ASP A 21 22.16 6.30 8.24
C ASP A 21 22.61 6.48 9.70
N CYS A 22 22.00 5.76 10.65
CA CYS A 22 22.42 5.68 12.05
C CYS A 22 22.58 4.22 12.52
N ASP A 23 22.90 3.34 11.57
CA ASP A 23 23.21 1.93 11.82
C ASP A 23 22.07 1.13 12.46
N GLN A 24 20.82 1.58 12.33
CA GLN A 24 19.65 0.87 12.86
C GLN A 24 19.03 -0.05 11.79
N PRO A 25 18.83 -1.35 12.08
CA PRO A 25 18.47 -2.34 11.09
C PRO A 25 16.98 -2.32 10.72
N SER A 26 16.68 -2.77 9.51
CA SER A 26 15.33 -3.15 9.07
C SER A 26 15.40 -4.40 8.21
N ILE A 27 14.41 -5.28 8.35
CA ILE A 27 14.30 -6.50 7.54
C ILE A 27 13.46 -6.20 6.31
N LEU A 28 14.05 -6.35 5.14
CA LEU A 28 13.41 -6.10 3.85
C LEU A 28 13.25 -7.39 3.04
N VAL A 29 12.32 -7.37 2.09
CA VAL A 29 12.09 -8.42 1.09
C VAL A 29 12.39 -7.84 -0.29
N ARG A 30 13.24 -8.53 -1.03
CA ARG A 30 13.60 -8.20 -2.40
C ARG A 30 12.48 -8.58 -3.35
N ILE A 31 12.06 -7.64 -4.19
CA ILE A 31 11.14 -7.89 -5.30
C ILE A 31 11.89 -7.60 -6.60
N PRO A 32 12.23 -8.62 -7.41
CA PRO A 32 12.91 -8.42 -8.69
C PRO A 32 11.97 -7.78 -9.72
N GLN A 33 12.57 -7.02 -10.65
CA GLN A 33 11.85 -6.39 -11.75
C GLN A 33 11.08 -7.41 -12.59
N PHE A 34 9.88 -7.03 -13.02
CA PHE A 34 9.06 -7.75 -13.98
C PHE A 34 8.31 -6.79 -14.91
N ARG A 35 7.71 -7.34 -15.97
CA ARG A 35 6.90 -6.61 -16.95
C ARG A 35 5.41 -6.70 -16.63
N ILE A 36 4.62 -5.77 -17.18
CA ILE A 36 3.16 -5.76 -16.98
C ILE A 36 2.54 -7.09 -17.41
N CYS A 37 2.93 -7.64 -18.57
CA CYS A 37 2.44 -8.93 -19.06
C CYS A 37 2.75 -10.14 -18.15
N ASP A 38 3.74 -10.02 -17.25
CA ASP A 38 4.10 -11.12 -16.36
C ASP A 38 3.06 -11.28 -15.23
N VAL A 39 2.28 -10.22 -14.92
CA VAL A 39 1.28 -10.20 -13.84
C VAL A 39 -0.14 -9.86 -14.30
N ILE A 40 -0.31 -9.24 -15.47
CA ILE A 40 -1.61 -8.92 -16.09
C ILE A 40 -1.69 -9.66 -17.44
N GLU A 41 -2.68 -10.53 -17.58
CA GLU A 41 -2.92 -11.24 -18.84
C GLU A 41 -3.29 -10.26 -19.97
N GLY A 42 -2.62 -10.39 -21.12
CA GLY A 42 -2.78 -9.47 -22.25
C GLY A 42 -2.18 -8.07 -22.05
N GLY A 43 -1.48 -7.83 -20.94
CA GLY A 43 -0.74 -6.58 -20.70
C GLY A 43 0.47 -6.42 -21.64
N SER A 44 0.98 -5.20 -21.73
CA SER A 44 2.16 -4.85 -22.51
C SER A 44 3.44 -5.50 -21.98
N THR A 45 4.48 -5.52 -22.82
CA THR A 45 5.82 -5.98 -22.44
C THR A 45 6.64 -4.91 -21.71
N ASP A 46 6.02 -3.78 -21.37
CA ASP A 46 6.68 -2.68 -20.67
C ASP A 46 7.02 -3.09 -19.24
N ILE A 47 8.10 -2.50 -18.71
CA ILE A 47 8.50 -2.69 -17.32
C ILE A 47 7.39 -2.14 -16.42
N HIS A 48 7.04 -2.89 -15.37
CA HIS A 48 6.01 -2.45 -14.42
C HIS A 48 6.43 -1.13 -13.76
N PRO A 49 5.52 -0.13 -13.59
CA PRO A 49 5.88 1.21 -13.11
C PRO A 49 6.68 1.27 -11.81
N ALA A 50 6.47 0.30 -10.90
CA ALA A 50 7.23 0.16 -9.65
C ALA A 50 8.76 0.13 -9.84
N PHE A 51 9.22 -0.30 -11.01
CA PHE A 51 10.65 -0.45 -11.31
C PHE A 51 11.19 0.66 -12.21
N ILE A 52 10.45 1.76 -12.40
CA ILE A 52 10.90 2.93 -13.16
C ILE A 52 10.92 4.11 -12.19
N VAL A 53 12.13 4.60 -11.87
CA VAL A 53 12.33 5.74 -10.97
C VAL A 53 13.08 6.83 -11.72
N ASN A 54 12.47 8.00 -11.85
CA ASN A 54 12.98 9.15 -12.59
C ASN A 54 13.42 8.79 -14.02
N GLY A 55 12.61 7.94 -14.69
CA GLY A 55 12.87 7.44 -16.04
C GLY A 55 13.94 6.34 -16.14
N ARG A 56 14.51 5.89 -15.03
CA ARG A 56 15.50 4.81 -14.99
C ARG A 56 14.88 3.50 -14.50
N ALA A 57 15.11 2.43 -15.26
CA ALA A 57 14.76 1.09 -14.81
C ALA A 57 15.65 0.65 -13.64
N VAL A 58 15.06 0.16 -12.55
CA VAL A 58 15.76 -0.43 -11.40
C VAL A 58 15.55 -1.95 -11.41
N PRO A 59 16.62 -2.76 -11.18
CA PRO A 59 16.52 -4.21 -11.32
C PRO A 59 15.67 -4.86 -10.21
N GLU A 60 15.43 -4.15 -9.11
CA GLU A 60 14.71 -4.61 -7.94
C GLU A 60 14.29 -3.44 -7.05
N ILE A 61 13.29 -3.70 -6.22
CA ILE A 61 12.87 -2.84 -5.10
C ILE A 61 12.92 -3.65 -3.81
N TRP A 62 13.12 -2.99 -2.67
CA TRP A 62 13.15 -3.62 -1.36
C TRP A 62 12.00 -3.12 -0.51
N ILE A 63 11.14 -4.02 -0.05
CA ILE A 63 9.93 -3.67 0.71
C ILE A 63 10.12 -4.08 2.15
N SER A 64 9.73 -3.23 3.11
CA SER A 64 9.67 -3.61 4.51
C SER A 64 8.88 -4.90 4.67
N LYS A 65 9.54 -5.91 5.24
CA LYS A 65 8.94 -7.22 5.52
C LYS A 65 7.69 -7.10 6.39
N PHE A 66 7.70 -6.16 7.33
CA PHE A 66 6.67 -5.95 8.32
C PHE A 66 6.12 -4.51 8.25
N GLN A 67 4.88 -4.31 8.69
CA GLN A 67 4.39 -2.96 9.00
C GLN A 67 5.37 -2.28 9.96
N ASN A 68 5.67 -1.02 9.74
CA ASN A 68 6.79 -0.39 10.44
C ASN A 68 6.41 0.10 11.82
N VAL A 69 7.35 0.04 12.76
CA VAL A 69 7.31 0.77 14.04
C VAL A 69 8.09 2.07 13.91
N VAL A 70 7.76 3.10 14.68
CA VAL A 70 8.52 4.35 14.74
C VAL A 70 9.38 4.39 16.00
N ARG A 71 10.68 4.63 15.86
CA ARG A 71 11.62 4.87 16.97
C ARG A 71 12.47 6.10 16.66
N ASN A 72 12.54 7.04 17.59
CA ASN A 72 13.31 8.29 17.42
C ASN A 72 13.01 9.01 16.09
N GLY A 73 11.73 9.03 15.69
CA GLY A 73 11.28 9.70 14.46
C GLY A 73 11.56 8.94 13.15
N ARG A 74 12.06 7.69 13.21
CA ARG A 74 12.35 6.86 12.03
C ARG A 74 11.55 5.57 11.99
N ALA A 75 11.24 5.11 10.79
CA ALA A 75 10.48 3.89 10.54
C ALA A 75 11.39 2.65 10.53
N TYR A 76 10.95 1.53 11.12
CA TYR A 76 11.71 0.28 11.13
C TYR A 76 10.83 -0.93 10.87
N SER A 77 11.31 -1.81 9.99
CA SER A 77 10.68 -3.10 9.70
C SER A 77 11.27 -4.16 10.64
N LEU A 78 10.57 -4.40 11.75
CA LEU A 78 11.00 -5.31 12.81
C LEU A 78 9.89 -6.33 13.10
N PRO A 79 10.23 -7.59 13.37
CA PRO A 79 9.26 -8.60 13.77
C PRO A 79 8.80 -8.37 15.21
N ASP A 80 7.59 -8.81 15.52
CA ASP A 80 7.06 -8.82 16.88
C ASP A 80 7.06 -7.42 17.52
N GLU A 81 6.75 -6.38 16.76
CA GLU A 81 6.63 -5.01 17.27
C GLU A 81 5.17 -4.54 17.16
N ASN A 82 4.79 -3.56 18.00
CA ASN A 82 3.54 -2.86 17.75
C ASN A 82 3.67 -2.07 16.44
N PRO A 83 2.70 -2.19 15.50
CA PRO A 83 2.75 -1.38 14.29
C PRO A 83 2.65 0.11 14.66
N GLY A 84 3.41 0.95 13.96
CA GLY A 84 3.33 2.40 14.05
C GLY A 84 1.99 2.87 13.51
N VAL A 85 1.18 3.45 14.40
CA VAL A 85 -0.18 3.93 14.10
C VAL A 85 -0.36 5.36 14.57
N HIS A 86 -1.54 5.93 14.33
CA HIS A 86 -1.87 7.30 14.75
C HIS A 86 -0.89 8.32 14.13
N VAL A 87 -0.57 8.08 12.86
CA VAL A 87 0.41 8.83 12.07
C VAL A 87 -0.27 9.39 10.83
N SER A 88 -0.01 10.66 10.50
CA SER A 88 -0.50 11.27 9.26
C SER A 88 0.32 10.81 8.06
N PHE A 89 -0.16 11.09 6.85
CA PHE A 89 0.59 10.79 5.63
C PHE A 89 1.98 11.46 5.63
N ASP A 90 2.03 12.76 5.95
CA ASP A 90 3.28 13.53 5.93
C ASP A 90 4.22 13.10 7.08
N GLU A 91 3.70 12.65 8.22
CA GLU A 91 4.52 12.07 9.31
C GLU A 91 5.10 10.71 8.94
N ALA A 92 4.29 9.83 8.33
CA ALA A 92 4.72 8.52 7.85
C ALA A 92 5.83 8.67 6.80
N ARG A 93 5.63 9.58 5.82
CA ARG A 93 6.64 9.87 4.80
C ARG A 93 7.96 10.36 5.40
N ARG A 94 7.90 11.37 6.28
CA ARG A 94 9.10 11.87 6.96
C ARG A 94 9.81 10.80 7.77
N ALA A 95 9.09 9.91 8.46
CA ALA A 95 9.70 8.85 9.24
C ALA A 95 10.45 7.82 8.38
N CYS A 96 9.95 7.54 7.16
CA CYS A 96 10.66 6.69 6.21
C CYS A 96 11.90 7.40 5.63
N GLU A 97 11.75 8.63 5.15
CA GLU A 97 12.83 9.41 4.52
C GLU A 97 13.94 9.78 5.51
N ALA A 98 13.63 9.93 6.80
CA ALA A 98 14.60 10.22 7.85
C ALA A 98 15.64 9.10 8.07
N LYS A 99 15.45 7.93 7.46
CA LYS A 99 16.43 6.82 7.46
C LYS A 99 17.60 7.05 6.49
N GLY A 100 17.53 8.09 5.66
CA GLY A 100 18.57 8.46 4.72
C GLY A 100 18.27 8.08 3.26
N PRO A 101 19.21 8.35 2.34
CA PRO A 101 19.01 8.21 0.90
C PRO A 101 18.51 6.83 0.48
N GLY A 102 17.55 6.80 -0.45
CA GLY A 102 16.94 5.58 -0.97
C GLY A 102 15.75 5.07 -0.15
N TRP A 103 15.61 5.45 1.12
CA TRP A 103 14.45 5.11 1.94
C TRP A 103 13.28 6.04 1.67
N HIS A 104 12.09 5.47 1.54
CA HIS A 104 10.86 6.20 1.23
C HIS A 104 9.64 5.50 1.81
N LEU A 105 8.52 6.22 1.90
CA LEU A 105 7.23 5.59 2.15
C LEU A 105 6.87 4.70 0.96
N MET A 106 6.46 3.46 1.22
CA MET A 106 6.07 2.53 0.15
C MET A 106 5.06 3.19 -0.79
N THR A 107 5.25 3.03 -2.09
CA THR A 107 4.45 3.74 -3.10
C THR A 107 3.25 2.93 -3.57
N ALA A 108 2.28 3.61 -4.19
CA ALA A 108 1.16 2.96 -4.85
C ALA A 108 1.59 2.01 -5.98
N ALA A 109 2.68 2.35 -6.70
CA ALA A 109 3.21 1.51 -7.76
C ALA A 109 3.80 0.20 -7.20
N GLU A 110 4.55 0.29 -6.10
CA GLU A 110 5.15 -0.87 -5.42
C GLU A 110 4.09 -1.78 -4.81
N TRP A 111 3.07 -1.20 -4.18
CA TRP A 111 1.95 -1.99 -3.66
C TRP A 111 1.21 -2.72 -4.78
N ALA A 112 0.97 -2.02 -5.90
CA ALA A 112 0.30 -2.62 -7.06
C ALA A 112 1.11 -3.78 -7.65
N ALA A 113 2.43 -3.62 -7.76
CA ALA A 113 3.33 -4.68 -8.20
C ALA A 113 3.15 -5.95 -7.36
N ILE A 114 3.13 -5.80 -6.03
CA ILE A 114 2.94 -6.93 -5.10
C ILE A 114 1.52 -7.50 -5.22
N ALA A 115 0.49 -6.66 -5.24
CA ALA A 115 -0.90 -7.12 -5.33
C ALA A 115 -1.17 -7.94 -6.59
N LEU A 116 -0.70 -7.46 -7.74
CA LEU A 116 -0.81 -8.14 -9.03
C LEU A 116 0.01 -9.43 -9.06
N TRP A 117 1.22 -9.41 -8.47
CA TRP A 117 2.04 -10.61 -8.32
C TRP A 117 1.33 -11.67 -7.46
N CYS A 118 0.77 -11.30 -6.31
CA CYS A 118 0.02 -12.23 -5.45
C CYS A 118 -1.15 -12.86 -6.21
N ARG A 119 -1.88 -12.05 -6.98
CA ARG A 119 -3.00 -12.53 -7.79
C ARG A 119 -2.54 -13.52 -8.85
N ARG A 120 -1.50 -13.17 -9.61
CA ARG A 120 -0.96 -14.02 -10.68
C ARG A 120 -0.47 -15.38 -10.15
N ASN A 121 0.08 -15.40 -8.95
CA ASN A 121 0.63 -16.61 -8.32
C ASN A 121 -0.37 -17.36 -7.43
N GLY A 122 -1.61 -16.88 -7.30
CA GLY A 122 -2.62 -17.51 -6.45
C GLY A 122 -2.30 -17.44 -4.95
N THR A 123 -1.54 -16.44 -4.52
CA THR A 123 -0.99 -16.28 -3.16
C THR A 123 -1.57 -15.07 -2.42
N MET A 124 -2.81 -14.69 -2.73
CA MET A 124 -3.53 -13.62 -2.03
C MET A 124 -3.47 -13.80 -0.51
N PRO A 125 -2.80 -12.89 0.25
CA PRO A 125 -2.49 -13.14 1.65
C PRO A 125 -3.76 -13.12 2.52
N ARG A 126 -3.76 -13.97 3.55
CA ARG A 126 -4.65 -13.84 4.71
C ARG A 126 -4.10 -12.76 5.65
N GLY A 127 -4.79 -12.47 6.74
CA GLY A 127 -4.24 -11.54 7.72
C GLY A 127 -5.16 -11.26 8.90
N ASN A 128 -4.74 -10.35 9.77
CA ASN A 128 -5.58 -9.87 10.86
C ASN A 128 -6.71 -9.01 10.28
N ASN A 129 -7.87 -9.59 10.00
CA ASN A 129 -9.03 -8.88 9.47
C ASN A 129 -10.31 -9.13 10.29
N ASP A 130 -10.20 -9.89 11.39
CA ASP A 130 -11.28 -10.16 12.34
C ASP A 130 -10.77 -10.22 13.80
N PHE A 131 -10.26 -9.09 14.29
CA PHE A 131 -9.84 -8.88 15.68
C PHE A 131 -8.79 -9.90 16.18
N GLY A 132 -7.59 -9.82 15.59
CA GLY A 132 -6.42 -10.62 15.95
C GLY A 132 -6.25 -11.89 15.13
N LYS A 133 -7.13 -12.14 14.18
CA LYS A 133 -7.19 -13.37 13.36
C LYS A 133 -7.72 -13.08 11.97
N ASP A 134 -7.66 -14.09 11.11
CA ASP A 134 -8.34 -14.07 9.82
C ASP A 134 -9.77 -14.59 9.99
N PHE A 135 -10.77 -13.94 9.39
CA PHE A 135 -12.18 -14.33 9.51
C PHE A 135 -12.47 -15.76 9.00
N ARG A 136 -11.59 -16.30 8.13
CA ARG A 136 -11.68 -17.67 7.58
C ARG A 136 -10.93 -18.71 8.44
N ASP A 137 -10.24 -18.27 9.49
CA ASP A 137 -9.52 -19.12 10.43
C ASP A 137 -9.81 -18.63 11.87
N PRO A 138 -10.99 -18.97 12.43
CA PRO A 138 -11.43 -18.43 13.71
C PRO A 138 -10.60 -18.89 14.91
N VAL A 139 -9.72 -19.90 14.73
CA VAL A 139 -8.94 -20.55 15.78
C VAL A 139 -7.58 -19.88 15.99
N ARG A 140 -6.90 -19.48 14.91
CA ARG A 140 -5.55 -18.92 15.00
C ARG A 140 -5.58 -17.42 15.28
N GLN A 141 -5.11 -17.05 16.46
CA GLN A 141 -4.90 -15.65 16.84
C GLN A 141 -3.41 -15.32 16.86
N ALA A 142 -3.06 -14.18 16.28
CA ALA A 142 -1.72 -13.60 16.35
C ALA A 142 -1.53 -12.84 17.68
N MET A 143 -0.28 -12.47 17.99
CA MET A 143 0.04 -11.87 19.28
C MET A 143 -0.53 -10.45 19.37
N PRO A 144 -1.31 -10.10 20.42
CA PRO A 144 -1.87 -8.77 20.57
C PRO A 144 -0.84 -7.64 20.57
N ALA A 145 -1.12 -6.56 19.82
CA ALA A 145 -0.45 -5.29 20.03
C ALA A 145 -1.11 -4.53 21.18
N THR A 146 -0.34 -3.76 21.94
CA THR A 146 -0.84 -2.95 23.06
C THR A 146 -0.42 -1.49 22.90
N PHE A 147 -1.36 -0.56 22.93
CA PHE A 147 -1.08 0.87 22.79
C PHE A 147 -1.32 1.57 24.12
N GLU A 148 -0.49 2.54 24.46
CA GLU A 148 -0.75 3.41 25.61
C GLU A 148 -1.93 4.32 25.31
N ASN A 149 -2.90 4.37 26.22
CA ASN A 149 -3.98 5.34 26.18
C ASN A 149 -3.50 6.71 26.71
N LEU A 150 -4.37 7.72 26.68
CA LEU A 150 -4.06 9.09 27.11
C LEU A 150 -3.68 9.21 28.60
N GLU A 151 -3.94 8.17 29.41
CA GLU A 151 -3.63 8.10 30.83
C GLU A 151 -2.35 7.29 31.11
N GLY A 152 -1.67 6.81 30.06
CA GLY A 152 -0.45 6.00 30.18
C GLY A 152 -0.70 4.52 30.50
N HIS A 153 -1.95 4.05 30.44
CA HIS A 153 -2.29 2.64 30.59
C HIS A 153 -2.22 1.93 29.24
N ARG A 154 -1.62 0.74 29.21
CA ARG A 154 -1.61 -0.11 28.01
C ARG A 154 -2.96 -0.81 27.89
N GLU A 155 -3.83 -0.29 27.03
CA GLU A 155 -5.16 -0.85 26.80
C GLU A 155 -5.31 -1.44 25.40
N MET A 156 -6.22 -2.39 25.28
CA MET A 156 -6.70 -2.87 23.99
C MET A 156 -7.70 -1.83 23.47
N PRO A 157 -7.45 -1.19 22.30
CA PRO A 157 -8.18 0.02 21.90
C PRO A 157 -9.66 -0.19 21.54
N PHE A 158 -10.23 -1.40 21.70
CA PHE A 158 -11.58 -1.74 21.23
C PHE A 158 -12.45 -2.53 22.23
N GLY A 159 -12.16 -2.41 23.54
CA GLY A 159 -12.98 -2.98 24.62
C GLY A 159 -12.57 -4.38 25.07
N GLU A 160 -13.19 -4.87 26.14
CA GLU A 160 -12.82 -6.13 26.81
C GLU A 160 -12.86 -7.33 25.84
N GLY A 161 -11.75 -8.07 25.79
CA GLY A 161 -11.64 -9.35 25.10
C GLY A 161 -11.39 -9.31 23.58
N ARG A 162 -11.24 -8.13 22.96
CA ARG A 162 -10.94 -8.02 21.51
C ARG A 162 -9.50 -7.60 21.26
N ILE A 163 -8.82 -8.37 20.41
CA ILE A 163 -7.49 -8.03 19.90
C ILE A 163 -7.69 -7.12 18.69
N ALA A 164 -7.32 -5.84 18.78
CA ALA A 164 -7.40 -4.94 17.64
C ALA A 164 -6.25 -5.22 16.65
N ALA A 165 -5.19 -4.43 16.70
CA ALA A 165 -3.96 -4.73 16.00
C ALA A 165 -3.19 -5.87 16.70
N VAL A 166 -2.34 -6.54 15.93
CA VAL A 166 -1.40 -7.57 16.37
C VAL A 166 0.02 -7.12 16.12
N ARG A 167 0.95 -7.71 16.86
CA ARG A 167 2.37 -7.49 16.67
C ARG A 167 2.79 -7.99 15.30
N THR A 168 3.67 -7.24 14.67
CA THR A 168 4.06 -7.41 13.27
C THR A 168 4.61 -8.81 13.00
N GLY A 169 4.10 -9.48 11.95
CA GLY A 169 4.60 -10.78 11.52
C GLY A 169 4.36 -11.95 12.47
N THR A 170 3.47 -11.82 13.46
CA THR A 170 3.19 -12.89 14.44
C THR A 170 2.08 -13.85 14.00
N GLY A 171 1.47 -13.61 12.84
CA GLY A 171 0.52 -14.54 12.23
C GLY A 171 1.17 -15.80 11.64
N PRO A 172 0.37 -16.73 11.10
CA PRO A 172 0.88 -17.86 10.32
C PRO A 172 1.41 -17.41 8.94
N ALA A 173 2.29 -18.20 8.32
CA ALA A 173 2.92 -17.88 7.02
C ALA A 173 1.92 -17.56 5.89
N SER A 174 0.67 -18.03 5.96
CA SER A 174 -0.39 -17.67 5.03
C SER A 174 -0.76 -16.18 5.04
N TRP A 175 -0.25 -15.41 6.00
CA TRP A 175 -0.41 -13.96 6.12
C TRP A 175 0.67 -13.17 5.36
N SER A 176 1.67 -13.87 4.82
CA SER A 176 2.66 -13.24 3.94
C SER A 176 2.21 -13.30 2.47
N HIS A 177 2.71 -12.37 1.67
CA HIS A 177 2.34 -12.19 0.26
C HIS A 177 2.59 -13.42 -0.63
N ASN A 178 3.47 -14.33 -0.21
CA ASN A 178 3.82 -15.55 -0.96
C ASN A 178 3.43 -16.82 -0.19
N GLY A 179 2.77 -16.70 0.96
CA GLY A 179 2.40 -17.82 1.82
C GLY A 179 3.57 -18.49 2.54
N GLN A 180 4.76 -17.89 2.53
CA GLN A 180 6.00 -18.41 3.13
C GLN A 180 6.60 -17.45 4.16
N ALA A 181 7.45 -17.97 5.05
CA ALA A 181 8.02 -17.17 6.13
C ALA A 181 8.95 -16.04 5.66
N ASP A 182 9.51 -16.14 4.44
CA ASP A 182 10.39 -15.14 3.83
C ASP A 182 9.63 -13.95 3.21
N GLY A 183 8.32 -14.10 2.96
CA GLY A 183 7.51 -13.07 2.31
C GLY A 183 7.26 -11.81 3.14
N ILE A 184 6.60 -10.83 2.50
CA ILE A 184 6.10 -9.60 3.10
C ILE A 184 4.82 -9.89 3.87
N TRP A 185 4.75 -9.49 5.13
CA TRP A 185 3.66 -9.78 6.06
C TRP A 185 2.65 -8.65 6.18
N ASP A 186 1.46 -9.01 6.67
CA ASP A 186 0.42 -8.10 7.15
C ASP A 186 -0.11 -7.14 6.08
N LEU A 187 -0.09 -7.54 4.81
CA LEU A 187 -0.69 -6.77 3.70
C LEU A 187 -2.23 -6.87 3.64
N ASN A 188 -2.82 -7.80 4.41
CA ASN A 188 -4.26 -7.97 4.56
C ASN A 188 -4.65 -7.63 6.00
N GLY A 189 -5.18 -6.43 6.21
CA GLY A 189 -5.58 -5.99 7.54
C GLY A 189 -4.39 -5.69 8.45
N ASN A 190 -4.57 -5.98 9.73
CA ASN A 190 -3.88 -5.36 10.84
C ASN A 190 -4.16 -3.86 10.85
N VAL A 191 -3.34 -3.04 10.20
CA VAL A 191 -3.58 -1.60 10.01
C VAL A 191 -3.59 -1.25 8.53
N ALA A 192 -4.41 -0.29 8.13
CA ALA A 192 -4.38 0.22 6.76
C ALA A 192 -3.10 1.03 6.57
N GLU A 193 -2.51 0.99 5.38
CA GLU A 193 -1.18 1.57 5.16
C GLU A 193 -1.22 2.75 4.21
N TRP A 194 -0.67 3.88 4.65
CA TRP A 194 -0.41 5.05 3.81
C TRP A 194 0.52 4.69 2.66
N LEU A 195 0.20 5.17 1.45
CA LEU A 195 1.05 5.01 0.28
C LEU A 195 1.41 6.34 -0.37
N GLY A 196 2.65 6.47 -0.82
CA GLY A 196 3.11 7.58 -1.65
C GLY A 196 2.64 7.47 -3.11
N GLY A 197 2.61 8.60 -3.81
CA GLY A 197 2.47 8.65 -5.27
C GLY A 197 1.05 8.51 -5.81
N CYS A 198 0.01 8.48 -4.96
CA CYS A 198 -1.38 8.45 -5.41
C CYS A 198 -2.32 9.26 -4.49
N ARG A 199 -3.22 10.02 -5.10
CA ARG A 199 -4.33 10.71 -4.42
C ARG A 199 -5.56 10.83 -5.34
N LEU A 200 -6.68 11.22 -4.75
CA LEU A 200 -7.76 11.92 -5.46
C LEU A 200 -7.72 13.41 -5.10
N LEU A 201 -8.06 14.27 -6.07
CA LEU A 201 -8.38 15.67 -5.84
C LEU A 201 -9.75 15.95 -6.45
N ASP A 202 -10.76 16.14 -5.60
CA ASP A 202 -12.17 16.26 -6.04
C ASP A 202 -12.58 15.09 -6.96
N GLY A 203 -12.14 13.89 -6.57
CA GLY A 203 -12.34 12.62 -7.29
C GLY A 203 -11.51 12.45 -8.56
N GLU A 204 -10.75 13.45 -9.02
CA GLU A 204 -9.77 13.29 -10.10
C GLU A 204 -8.60 12.42 -9.66
N ILE A 205 -8.28 11.40 -10.47
CA ILE A 205 -7.17 10.50 -10.19
C ILE A 205 -5.86 11.25 -10.43
N ASN A 206 -5.05 11.37 -9.39
CA ASN A 206 -3.73 11.99 -9.47
C ASN A 206 -2.67 10.99 -9.05
N VAL A 207 -1.62 10.88 -9.86
CA VAL A 207 -0.46 10.02 -9.61
C VAL A 207 0.82 10.82 -9.74
N ILE A 208 1.87 10.39 -9.05
CA ILE A 208 3.24 10.76 -9.41
C ILE A 208 3.69 9.80 -10.51
N ARG A 209 4.47 10.29 -11.48
CA ARG A 209 4.90 9.49 -12.62
C ARG A 209 5.64 8.24 -12.14
N ASP A 210 5.26 7.11 -12.71
CA ASP A 210 5.85 5.79 -12.49
C ASP A 210 6.12 5.49 -11.00
N ASN A 211 7.37 5.29 -10.57
CA ASN A 211 7.76 5.19 -9.17
C ASN A 211 8.65 6.37 -8.70
N ASP A 212 8.52 7.55 -9.32
CA ASP A 212 9.31 8.75 -8.96
C ASP A 212 9.04 9.19 -7.50
N ALA A 213 7.92 8.76 -6.92
CA ALA A 213 7.61 8.95 -5.50
C ALA A 213 8.61 8.27 -4.54
N ALA A 214 9.41 7.31 -5.02
CA ALA A 214 10.45 6.63 -4.25
C ALA A 214 11.73 7.45 -4.05
N GLU A 215 11.94 8.53 -4.81
CA GLU A 215 13.14 9.36 -4.77
C GLU A 215 12.79 10.82 -4.42
N ALA A 216 12.15 11.01 -3.26
CA ALA A 216 11.86 12.29 -2.62
C ALA A 216 11.08 13.32 -3.47
N ALA A 217 10.27 12.87 -4.44
CA ALA A 217 9.35 13.75 -5.14
C ALA A 217 8.44 14.50 -4.15
N ASP A 218 8.24 15.81 -4.37
CA ASP A 218 7.33 16.59 -3.53
C ASP A 218 5.89 16.06 -3.68
N GLN A 219 5.27 15.66 -2.56
CA GLN A 219 3.88 15.18 -2.51
C GLN A 219 2.99 16.12 -1.67
N SER A 220 3.42 17.37 -1.49
CA SER A 220 2.61 18.44 -0.92
C SER A 220 1.34 18.71 -1.78
N PRO A 221 0.29 19.36 -1.23
CA PRO A 221 -0.96 19.55 -1.95
C PRO A 221 -0.79 20.29 -3.28
N GLY A 222 0.08 21.30 -3.28
CA GLY A 222 0.38 22.16 -4.42
C GLY A 222 1.53 21.68 -5.31
N SER A 223 2.05 20.46 -5.08
CA SER A 223 3.18 19.94 -5.84
C SER A 223 2.87 19.82 -7.33
N ALA A 224 3.80 20.29 -8.15
CA ALA A 224 3.78 20.11 -9.59
C ALA A 224 4.17 18.68 -10.02
N ALA A 225 4.50 17.78 -9.10
CA ALA A 225 4.75 16.36 -9.41
C ALA A 225 3.46 15.58 -9.67
N TRP A 226 2.32 16.03 -9.11
CA TRP A 226 1.02 15.42 -9.35
C TRP A 226 0.61 15.54 -10.82
N ARG A 227 0.16 14.42 -11.38
CA ARG A 227 -0.35 14.34 -12.75
C ARG A 227 -1.71 13.65 -12.78
N ALA A 228 -2.64 14.22 -13.52
CA ALA A 228 -3.89 13.56 -13.88
C ALA A 228 -3.66 12.52 -14.96
N VAL A 229 -4.51 11.49 -15.00
CA VAL A 229 -4.47 10.41 -16.00
C VAL A 229 -5.54 10.64 -17.05
N LEU A 230 -5.19 10.53 -18.33
CA LEU A 230 -6.13 10.59 -19.46
C LEU A 230 -6.52 9.18 -19.95
N GLU A 231 -7.56 9.09 -20.79
CA GLU A 231 -8.07 7.81 -21.33
C GLU A 231 -7.05 7.02 -22.16
N ASP A 232 -6.10 7.71 -22.79
CA ASP A 232 -5.00 7.08 -23.52
C ASP A 232 -3.83 6.63 -22.61
N GLY A 233 -3.94 6.86 -21.30
CA GLY A 233 -2.93 6.54 -20.29
C GLY A 233 -1.81 7.57 -20.14
N SER A 234 -1.84 8.65 -20.93
CA SER A 234 -0.92 9.77 -20.81
C SER A 234 -1.19 10.58 -19.53
N LEU A 235 -0.15 11.33 -19.12
CA LEU A 235 -0.16 12.13 -17.90
C LEU A 235 -0.29 13.61 -18.26
N ALA A 236 -1.21 14.30 -17.59
CA ALA A 236 -1.49 15.72 -17.80
C ALA A 236 -1.46 16.51 -16.48
N VAL A 237 -1.53 17.84 -16.56
CA VAL A 237 -1.68 18.69 -15.38
C VAL A 237 -3.06 18.43 -14.73
N PRO A 238 -3.17 18.31 -13.40
CA PRO A 238 -4.45 18.20 -12.71
C PRO A 238 -5.45 19.28 -13.14
N GLY A 239 -6.72 18.91 -13.33
CA GLY A 239 -7.76 19.78 -13.87
C GLY A 239 -7.84 19.86 -15.40
N THR A 240 -7.00 19.12 -16.13
CA THR A 240 -7.08 19.02 -17.60
C THR A 240 -8.43 18.43 -18.02
N ALA A 241 -9.08 19.03 -19.02
CA ALA A 241 -10.35 18.54 -19.55
C ALA A 241 -10.23 17.09 -20.02
N GLY A 242 -11.19 16.25 -19.63
CA GLY A 242 -11.18 14.83 -19.95
C GLY A 242 -10.32 13.95 -19.04
N SER A 243 -9.68 14.53 -18.00
CA SER A 243 -9.01 13.74 -16.97
C SER A 243 -9.95 12.75 -16.29
N LEU A 244 -9.42 11.56 -16.04
CA LEU A 244 -10.14 10.46 -15.41
C LEU A 244 -10.38 10.72 -13.92
N LYS A 245 -11.59 10.39 -13.49
CA LYS A 245 -12.11 10.54 -12.13
C LYS A 245 -12.72 9.24 -11.65
N LEU A 246 -12.76 9.06 -10.34
CA LEU A 246 -13.56 8.00 -9.72
C LEU A 246 -14.86 8.61 -9.21
N ASP A 247 -15.97 8.05 -9.66
CA ASP A 247 -17.33 8.34 -9.20
C ASP A 247 -17.90 7.12 -8.45
N PHE A 248 -19.05 7.28 -7.82
CA PHE A 248 -19.83 6.17 -7.26
C PHE A 248 -21.25 6.20 -7.82
N VAL A 249 -21.52 5.32 -8.77
CA VAL A 249 -22.78 5.26 -9.53
C VAL A 249 -23.33 3.84 -9.47
N GLU A 250 -24.62 3.70 -9.17
CA GLU A 250 -25.30 2.39 -9.10
C GLU A 250 -24.59 1.40 -8.17
N GLU A 251 -24.27 1.84 -6.95
CA GLU A 251 -23.63 1.00 -5.91
C GLU A 251 -22.25 0.43 -6.32
N ARG A 252 -21.53 1.16 -7.18
CA ARG A 252 -20.25 0.73 -7.73
C ARG A 252 -19.30 1.92 -7.97
N ILE A 253 -18.00 1.65 -7.85
CA ILE A 253 -16.94 2.57 -8.28
C ILE A 253 -16.91 2.67 -9.80
N THR A 254 -17.05 3.87 -10.33
CA THR A 254 -17.15 4.11 -11.77
C THR A 254 -16.01 5.00 -12.26
N LEU A 255 -15.27 4.57 -13.29
CA LEU A 255 -14.29 5.41 -13.97
C LEU A 255 -15.01 6.35 -14.93
N ALA A 256 -14.86 7.66 -14.76
CA ALA A 256 -15.60 8.65 -15.52
C ALA A 256 -14.73 9.89 -15.85
N ARG A 257 -15.24 10.79 -16.71
CA ARG A 257 -14.62 12.10 -16.97
C ARG A 257 -15.17 13.21 -16.05
N THR A 258 -16.36 12.97 -15.50
CA THR A 258 -17.12 13.88 -14.64
C THR A 258 -17.75 13.09 -13.51
N ILE A 259 -17.96 13.74 -12.38
CA ILE A 259 -18.63 13.16 -11.21
C ILE A 259 -20.06 13.69 -11.20
N ILE A 260 -21.04 12.80 -11.12
CA ILE A 260 -22.47 13.19 -11.17
C ILE A 260 -22.85 13.86 -9.85
N GLU A 261 -22.52 13.22 -8.73
CA GLU A 261 -22.83 13.71 -7.38
C GLU A 261 -21.56 13.68 -6.50
N PRO A 262 -20.78 14.78 -6.47
CA PRO A 262 -19.65 14.90 -5.56
C PRO A 262 -20.10 14.73 -4.11
N THR A 263 -19.37 13.92 -3.34
CA THR A 263 -19.72 13.61 -1.95
C THR A 263 -18.49 13.45 -1.07
N ASP A 264 -18.59 13.98 0.16
CA ASP A 264 -17.64 13.69 1.25
C ASP A 264 -18.09 12.49 2.10
N GLN A 265 -19.20 11.84 1.73
CA GLN A 265 -19.60 10.58 2.37
C GLN A 265 -18.79 9.42 1.79
N LEU A 266 -18.37 8.51 2.66
CA LEU A 266 -17.64 7.32 2.24
C LEU A 266 -18.57 6.40 1.43
N ARG A 267 -18.24 6.17 0.15
CA ARG A 267 -18.89 5.16 -0.69
C ARG A 267 -17.91 4.04 -0.97
N GLY A 268 -18.41 2.82 -1.14
CA GLY A 268 -17.54 1.70 -1.48
C GLY A 268 -18.27 0.44 -1.92
N ALA A 269 -17.58 -0.32 -2.76
CA ALA A 269 -18.04 -1.56 -3.36
C ALA A 269 -16.85 -2.52 -3.50
N THR A 270 -17.09 -3.77 -3.92
CA THR A 270 -15.98 -4.68 -4.23
C THR A 270 -15.14 -4.10 -5.36
N PHE A 271 -13.82 -4.19 -5.24
CA PHE A 271 -12.85 -3.68 -6.20
C PHE A 271 -13.15 -4.25 -7.60
N GLU A 272 -13.34 -5.56 -7.70
CA GLU A 272 -13.69 -6.28 -8.94
C GLU A 272 -15.00 -5.83 -9.59
N SER A 273 -15.91 -5.19 -8.85
CA SER A 273 -17.16 -4.69 -9.42
C SER A 273 -16.96 -3.42 -10.24
N ALA A 274 -15.87 -2.67 -10.06
CA ALA A 274 -15.69 -1.35 -10.67
C ALA A 274 -15.77 -1.40 -12.21
N ARG A 275 -16.48 -0.44 -12.83
CA ARG A 275 -16.66 -0.38 -14.31
C ARG A 275 -16.41 1.03 -14.84
N ALA A 276 -15.93 1.13 -16.07
CA ALA A 276 -15.88 2.42 -16.75
C ALA A 276 -17.31 2.85 -17.15
N ALA A 277 -17.58 4.15 -17.11
CA ALA A 277 -18.80 4.71 -17.68
C ALA A 277 -18.83 4.46 -19.20
N GLU A 278 -20.02 4.56 -19.79
CA GLU A 278 -20.18 4.41 -21.23
C GLU A 278 -19.28 5.39 -22.01
N GLY A 279 -18.55 4.87 -22.99
CA GLY A 279 -17.64 5.66 -23.82
C GLY A 279 -16.38 6.17 -23.11
N VAL A 280 -16.05 5.65 -21.93
CA VAL A 280 -14.78 5.91 -21.23
C VAL A 280 -13.87 4.69 -21.34
N SER A 281 -12.65 4.91 -21.84
CA SER A 281 -11.63 3.85 -21.95
C SER A 281 -10.82 3.74 -20.66
N LEU A 282 -10.59 2.50 -20.23
CA LEU A 282 -9.71 2.19 -19.09
C LEU A 282 -8.26 2.04 -19.58
N PRO A 283 -7.34 2.97 -19.26
CA PRO A 283 -5.95 2.85 -19.66
C PRO A 283 -5.20 1.77 -18.85
N GLU A 284 -4.21 1.14 -19.48
CA GLU A 284 -3.36 0.12 -18.85
C GLU A 284 -2.69 0.64 -17.57
N ARG A 285 -2.32 1.92 -17.53
CA ARG A 285 -1.71 2.56 -16.34
C ARG A 285 -2.54 2.37 -15.07
N LEU A 286 -3.87 2.50 -15.13
CA LEU A 286 -4.71 2.32 -13.94
C LEU A 286 -4.82 0.86 -13.51
N LYS A 287 -4.68 -0.08 -14.45
CA LYS A 287 -4.59 -1.52 -14.17
C LYS A 287 -3.24 -1.86 -13.50
N ALA A 288 -2.13 -1.36 -14.07
CA ALA A 288 -0.78 -1.57 -13.55
C ALA A 288 -0.59 -0.94 -12.15
N LEU A 289 -1.26 0.18 -11.86
CA LEU A 289 -1.27 0.78 -10.52
C LEU A 289 -2.33 0.16 -9.58
N ALA A 290 -3.04 -0.87 -10.03
CA ALA A 290 -4.16 -1.50 -9.33
C ALA A 290 -5.17 -0.48 -8.75
N LEU A 291 -5.32 0.68 -9.39
CA LEU A 291 -6.31 1.71 -9.04
C LEU A 291 -7.68 1.39 -9.66
N PHE A 292 -7.67 0.46 -10.61
CA PHE A 292 -8.85 -0.12 -11.23
C PHE A 292 -8.58 -1.61 -11.54
N PRO A 293 -9.59 -2.50 -11.53
CA PRO A 293 -9.40 -3.91 -11.88
C PRO A 293 -8.77 -4.10 -13.25
N ALA A 294 -7.82 -5.03 -13.34
CA ALA A 294 -7.18 -5.38 -14.60
C ALA A 294 -8.14 -6.12 -15.55
N ASP A 295 -9.07 -6.88 -14.96
CA ASP A 295 -10.07 -7.72 -15.60
C ASP A 295 -11.26 -7.97 -14.64
N ALA A 296 -12.21 -8.82 -15.05
CA ALA A 296 -13.42 -9.15 -14.28
C ALA A 296 -13.28 -10.38 -13.37
N GLY A 297 -12.09 -10.94 -13.20
CA GLY A 297 -11.83 -12.09 -12.36
C GLY A 297 -11.77 -11.75 -10.86
N ASP A 298 -11.47 -12.75 -10.05
CA ASP A 298 -11.43 -12.62 -8.58
C ASP A 298 -10.33 -11.65 -8.12
N HIS A 299 -10.71 -10.69 -7.29
CA HIS A 299 -9.80 -9.77 -6.58
C HIS A 299 -9.95 -9.89 -5.05
N GLY A 300 -10.41 -11.03 -4.56
CA GLY A 300 -10.49 -11.41 -3.14
C GLY A 300 -11.68 -10.80 -2.40
N LEU A 301 -12.74 -10.37 -3.10
CA LEU A 301 -13.87 -9.60 -2.54
C LEU A 301 -13.44 -8.32 -1.80
N ASN A 302 -12.21 -7.87 -2.03
CA ASN A 302 -11.63 -6.69 -1.41
C ASN A 302 -12.42 -5.44 -1.82
N TYR A 303 -12.53 -4.44 -0.94
CA TYR A 303 -13.31 -3.25 -1.25
C TYR A 303 -12.45 -2.08 -1.73
N ALA A 304 -13.01 -1.31 -2.65
CA ALA A 304 -12.57 0.04 -2.94
C ALA A 304 -13.53 1.05 -2.31
N TYR A 305 -12.97 2.07 -1.66
CA TYR A 305 -13.69 3.15 -1.03
C TYR A 305 -13.23 4.50 -1.57
N VAL A 306 -14.18 5.39 -1.86
CA VAL A 306 -13.91 6.73 -2.38
C VAL A 306 -14.70 7.79 -1.62
N LYS A 307 -14.09 8.97 -1.52
CA LYS A 307 -14.78 10.25 -1.34
C LYS A 307 -14.37 11.14 -2.51
N THR A 308 -15.30 11.88 -3.06
CA THR A 308 -15.10 12.61 -4.33
C THR A 308 -14.97 14.12 -4.17
N VAL A 309 -14.83 14.60 -2.93
CA VAL A 309 -14.62 16.02 -2.59
C VAL A 309 -13.30 16.17 -1.84
N GLY A 310 -12.50 17.17 -2.17
CA GLY A 310 -11.22 17.49 -1.51
C GLY A 310 -10.08 16.54 -1.85
N GLU A 311 -8.93 16.74 -1.20
CA GLU A 311 -7.77 15.86 -1.32
C GLU A 311 -7.96 14.58 -0.50
N ARG A 312 -7.80 13.42 -1.15
CA ARG A 312 -7.90 12.10 -0.53
C ARG A 312 -6.66 11.29 -0.83
N ILE A 313 -5.92 10.92 0.20
CA ILE A 313 -4.67 10.17 0.06
C ILE A 313 -4.94 8.66 0.03
N CYS A 314 -4.19 7.94 -0.80
CA CYS A 314 -4.31 6.50 -0.94
C CYS A 314 -3.88 5.75 0.32
N MET A 315 -4.70 4.79 0.75
CA MET A 315 -4.31 3.72 1.66
C MET A 315 -4.71 2.36 1.11
N ARG A 316 -3.98 1.31 1.52
CA ARG A 316 -4.27 -0.07 1.12
C ARG A 316 -4.31 -1.04 2.31
N GLY A 317 -4.69 -2.29 2.02
CA GLY A 317 -4.63 -3.42 2.95
C GLY A 317 -5.84 -3.54 3.88
N SER A 318 -6.44 -2.40 4.23
CA SER A 318 -7.50 -2.28 5.26
C SER A 318 -6.99 -2.65 6.66
N HIS A 319 -7.88 -2.85 7.63
CA HIS A 319 -7.54 -3.01 9.05
C HIS A 319 -8.28 -4.19 9.70
N TRP A 320 -7.95 -4.45 10.96
CA TRP A 320 -8.34 -5.64 11.75
C TRP A 320 -9.83 -5.99 11.86
N ASN A 321 -10.77 -5.20 11.34
CA ASN A 321 -12.21 -5.44 11.54
C ASN A 321 -13.06 -5.45 10.26
N ARG A 322 -12.46 -5.62 9.07
CA ARG A 322 -13.21 -5.60 7.79
C ARG A 322 -13.35 -6.94 7.09
N GLN A 323 -12.95 -8.04 7.72
CA GLN A 323 -13.16 -9.41 7.25
C GLN A 323 -12.79 -9.56 5.76
N SER A 324 -13.73 -10.02 4.92
CA SER A 324 -13.53 -10.23 3.48
C SER A 324 -13.19 -8.96 2.69
N ARG A 325 -13.44 -7.78 3.24
CA ARG A 325 -13.17 -6.50 2.56
C ARG A 325 -11.68 -6.12 2.62
N CYS A 326 -10.87 -6.80 3.44
CA CYS A 326 -9.42 -6.59 3.55
C CYS A 326 -8.59 -7.39 2.53
N GLY A 327 -7.41 -6.89 2.19
CA GLY A 327 -6.45 -7.57 1.33
C GLY A 327 -5.68 -6.62 0.43
N VAL A 328 -4.83 -7.19 -0.44
CA VAL A 328 -3.92 -6.42 -1.30
C VAL A 328 -4.64 -5.55 -2.34
N PHE A 329 -5.91 -5.84 -2.67
CA PHE A 329 -6.75 -4.96 -3.51
C PHE A 329 -7.69 -4.07 -2.71
N ALA A 330 -7.68 -4.15 -1.38
CA ALA A 330 -8.45 -3.21 -0.56
C ALA A 330 -7.85 -1.81 -0.73
N LEU A 331 -8.65 -0.86 -1.19
CA LEU A 331 -8.23 0.47 -1.59
C LEU A 331 -9.10 1.52 -0.89
N TYR A 332 -8.46 2.48 -0.24
CA TYR A 332 -9.11 3.64 0.35
C TYR A 332 -8.56 4.90 -0.30
N LEU A 333 -9.43 5.61 -1.01
CA LEU A 333 -9.19 6.95 -1.56
C LEU A 333 -10.17 7.92 -0.88
N ALA A 334 -10.04 8.02 0.43
CA ALA A 334 -10.98 8.71 1.32
C ALA A 334 -10.33 9.46 2.50
N PRO A 335 -9.21 9.01 3.07
CA PRO A 335 -8.57 9.74 4.16
C PRO A 335 -8.03 11.10 3.71
N THR A 336 -8.13 12.12 4.57
CA THR A 336 -7.34 13.35 4.41
C THR A 336 -5.88 13.12 4.80
N ARG A 337 -4.97 13.95 4.30
CA ARG A 337 -3.52 13.82 4.60
C ARG A 337 -3.18 13.89 6.09
N ASP A 338 -3.96 14.63 6.87
CA ASP A 338 -3.78 14.88 8.30
C ASP A 338 -4.54 13.87 9.17
N GLN A 339 -5.28 12.93 8.59
CA GLN A 339 -6.04 11.96 9.35
C GLN A 339 -5.09 11.07 10.17
N ARG A 340 -5.43 10.88 11.45
CA ARG A 340 -4.67 10.02 12.38
C ARG A 340 -5.66 9.14 13.12
N THR A 341 -5.46 7.84 13.06
CA THR A 341 -6.25 6.88 13.84
C THR A 341 -5.38 5.67 14.19
N PHE A 342 -5.80 4.89 15.19
CA PHE A 342 -5.14 3.63 15.52
C PHE A 342 -5.27 2.55 14.42
N MET A 343 -6.14 2.76 13.42
CA MET A 343 -6.32 1.86 12.27
C MET A 343 -5.38 2.18 11.10
N MET A 344 -4.57 3.24 11.21
CA MET A 344 -3.76 3.78 10.11
C MET A 344 -2.29 3.73 10.48
N GLY A 345 -1.53 2.96 9.72
CA GLY A 345 -0.07 2.86 9.79
C GLY A 345 0.55 2.97 8.41
N PHE A 346 1.70 2.36 8.24
CA PHE A 346 2.51 2.45 7.02
C PHE A 346 3.66 1.46 7.04
N ARG A 347 4.36 1.37 5.91
CA ARG A 347 5.69 0.75 5.84
C ARG A 347 6.60 1.51 4.88
N SER A 348 7.89 1.43 5.13
CA SER A 348 8.94 1.94 4.25
C SER A 348 9.28 0.95 3.15
N ALA A 349 9.82 1.48 2.08
CA ALA A 349 10.53 0.75 1.05
C ALA A 349 11.92 1.40 0.84
N TYR A 350 12.77 0.69 0.12
CA TYR A 350 14.15 1.09 -0.15
C TYR A 350 14.51 0.75 -1.58
N ILE A 351 15.09 1.72 -2.26
CA ILE A 351 15.77 1.53 -3.54
C ILE A 351 17.19 2.04 -3.32
N PRO A 352 18.23 1.19 -3.47
CA PRO A 352 19.60 1.64 -3.37
C PRO A 352 19.83 2.85 -4.27
N PRO A 353 20.38 3.97 -3.74
CA PRO A 353 20.79 5.09 -4.57
C PRO A 353 21.68 4.58 -5.70
N ALA A 354 21.53 5.16 -6.89
CA ALA A 354 22.50 4.88 -7.95
C ALA A 354 23.91 5.21 -7.43
N CYS A 355 24.88 4.33 -7.66
CA CYS A 355 26.27 4.67 -7.39
C CYS A 355 26.57 6.00 -8.12
N ALA A 356 27.10 6.99 -7.40
CA ALA A 356 27.68 8.15 -8.06
C ALA A 356 28.90 7.65 -8.84
N ASP A 357 28.82 7.69 -10.17
CA ASP A 357 29.93 7.39 -11.08
C ASP A 357 31.11 8.35 -10.88
#